data_AF-A0A382Z7E5-F1
#
_entry.id   AF-A0A382Z7E5-F1
#
_cell.length_a   1.000
_cell.length_b   1.000
_cell.length_c   1.000
_cell.angle_alpha   90.00
_cell.angle_beta   90.00
_cell.angle_gamma   90.00
#
_symmetry.space_group_name_H-M   'P 1'
#
loop_
_entity.id
_entity.type
_entity.pdbx_description
1 polymer ?
#
loop_
_entity_poly.entity_id
_entity_poly.type
_entity_poly.pdbx_seq_one_letter_code
_entity_poly.pdbx_strand_id
1 'polypeptide(L)'
;MPKKKLFNDKSRDYLREKLANENFDRTTCSFYKYVNLKHPEILRDELYPEWKTLSILGRTYIAKEGINAQLSIPEKNWDEFLETLLKRPEFRDVKIKIAIDEFGKSFQKLIVRLKPKIVADGLNEKNFDPT
;
A
#
# COMPACT_ATOMS: atom_id res chain seq x y z
N MET A 1 11.59 -18.46 13.83
CA MET A 1 10.29 -17.80 13.55
C MET A 1 9.76 -18.31 12.21
N PRO A 2 8.46 -18.62 12.08
CA PRO A 2 7.90 -19.07 10.80
C PRO A 2 8.00 -17.94 9.75
N LYS A 3 8.23 -18.31 8.47
CA LYS A 3 8.26 -17.34 7.36
C LYS A 3 6.89 -16.65 7.26
N LYS A 4 6.85 -15.32 7.40
CA LYS A 4 5.63 -14.53 7.16
C LYS A 4 5.19 -14.69 5.69
N LYS A 5 3.95 -15.12 5.46
CA LYS A 5 3.36 -15.20 4.10
C LYS A 5 2.92 -13.80 3.64
N LEU A 6 3.84 -13.06 3.02
CA LEU A 6 3.66 -11.69 2.54
C LEU A 6 3.21 -11.61 1.07
N PHE A 7 2.40 -12.57 0.62
CA PHE A 7 1.94 -12.65 -0.76
C PHE A 7 0.58 -13.36 -0.85
N ASN A 8 -0.14 -13.07 -1.93
CA ASN A 8 -1.35 -13.79 -2.31
C ASN A 8 -1.00 -15.12 -2.98
N ASP A 9 -1.65 -16.20 -2.54
CA ASP A 9 -1.51 -17.55 -3.07
C ASP A 9 -2.68 -17.99 -3.96
N LYS A 10 -3.72 -17.15 -4.13
CA LYS A 10 -4.90 -17.46 -4.95
C LYS A 10 -4.69 -17.16 -6.43
N SER A 11 -5.40 -17.90 -7.29
CA SER A 11 -5.39 -17.69 -8.74
C SER A 11 -6.03 -16.35 -9.12
N ARG A 12 -5.71 -15.84 -10.32
CA ARG A 12 -6.30 -14.60 -10.82
C ARG A 12 -7.81 -14.69 -10.98
N ASP A 13 -8.32 -15.84 -11.43
CA ASP A 13 -9.74 -16.02 -11.70
C ASP A 13 -10.54 -16.06 -10.39
N TYR A 14 -10.03 -16.75 -9.37
CA TYR A 14 -10.60 -16.70 -8.02
C TYR A 14 -10.66 -15.27 -7.49
N LEU A 15 -9.60 -14.47 -7.66
CA LEU A 15 -9.56 -13.10 -7.16
C LEU A 15 -10.58 -12.20 -7.88
N ARG A 16 -10.74 -12.38 -9.20
CA ARG A 16 -11.74 -11.65 -9.99
C ARG A 16 -13.16 -12.01 -9.58
N GLU A 17 -13.43 -13.30 -9.41
CA GLU A 17 -14.73 -13.79 -8.94
C GLU A 17 -15.02 -13.27 -7.54
N LYS A 18 -14.05 -13.36 -6.61
CA LYS A 18 -14.20 -12.83 -5.27
C LYS A 18 -14.54 -11.34 -5.29
N LEU A 19 -13.81 -10.55 -6.07
CA LEU A 19 -14.04 -9.10 -6.20
C LEU A 19 -15.41 -8.79 -6.83
N ALA A 20 -15.84 -9.57 -7.83
CA ALA A 20 -17.15 -9.40 -8.47
C ALA A 20 -18.32 -9.74 -7.54
N ASN A 21 -18.11 -10.60 -6.54
CA ASN A 21 -19.10 -10.99 -5.55
C ASN A 21 -19.04 -10.12 -4.27
N GLU A 22 -18.20 -9.10 -4.20
CA GLU A 22 -18.25 -8.14 -3.09
C GLU A 22 -19.54 -7.32 -3.17
N ASN A 23 -20.21 -7.14 -2.03
CA ASN A 23 -21.47 -6.42 -1.89
C ASN A 23 -21.30 -5.08 -1.16
N PHE A 24 -20.10 -4.50 -1.24
CA PHE A 24 -19.73 -3.25 -0.59
C PHE A 24 -18.87 -2.41 -1.52
N ASP A 25 -18.91 -1.09 -1.32
CA ASP A 25 -18.13 -0.15 -2.09
C ASP A 25 -16.69 -0.03 -1.58
N ARG A 26 -15.82 0.46 -2.46
CA ARG A 26 -14.40 0.64 -2.19
C ARG A 26 -13.96 2.04 -2.59
N THR A 27 -13.17 2.66 -1.73
CA THR A 27 -12.48 3.91 -2.00
C THR A 27 -11.10 3.64 -2.54
N THR A 28 -10.78 4.21 -3.70
CA THR A 28 -9.41 4.22 -4.24
C THR A 28 -8.66 5.44 -3.72
N CYS A 29 -7.46 5.24 -3.20
CA CYS A 29 -6.61 6.34 -2.76
C CYS A 29 -5.15 6.11 -3.13
N SER A 30 -4.38 7.20 -3.16
CA SER A 30 -2.94 7.16 -3.33
C SER A 30 -2.24 8.12 -2.38
N PHE A 31 -1.02 7.77 -1.99
CA PHE A 31 -0.15 8.65 -1.25
C PHE A 31 1.32 8.26 -1.47
N TYR A 32 2.20 9.21 -1.25
CA TYR A 32 3.62 8.95 -1.08
C TYR A 32 4.14 9.83 0.05
N LYS A 33 5.21 9.37 0.71
CA LYS A 33 5.92 10.12 1.74
C LYS A 33 7.38 9.78 1.63
N TYR A 34 8.21 10.82 1.48
CA TYR A 34 9.64 10.70 1.70
C TYR A 34 9.91 10.72 3.18
N VAL A 35 10.54 9.66 3.68
CA VAL A 35 10.94 9.49 5.08
C VAL A 35 12.09 8.49 5.10
N ASN A 36 13.14 8.80 5.85
CA ASN A 36 14.29 7.92 5.96
C ASN A 36 13.96 6.69 6.82
N LEU A 37 13.61 5.59 6.17
CA LEU A 37 13.31 4.31 6.80
C LEU A 37 14.60 3.52 7.00
N LYS A 38 15.05 3.39 8.25
CA LYS A 38 16.21 2.56 8.60
C LYS A 38 15.99 1.08 8.25
N HIS A 39 14.79 0.59 8.47
CA HIS A 39 14.38 -0.81 8.32
C HIS A 39 13.07 -0.93 7.52
N PRO A 40 13.09 -0.68 6.20
CA PRO A 40 11.88 -0.73 5.36
C PRO A 40 11.20 -2.11 5.36
N GLU A 41 11.96 -3.18 5.62
CA GLU A 41 11.46 -4.54 5.80
C GLU A 41 10.51 -4.69 6.99
N ILE A 42 10.76 -3.96 8.10
CA ILE A 42 9.89 -4.00 9.28
C ILE A 42 8.54 -3.39 8.92
N LEU A 43 8.55 -2.23 8.27
CA LEU A 43 7.32 -1.57 7.84
C LEU A 43 6.51 -2.45 6.87
N ARG A 44 7.18 -3.11 5.89
CA ARG A 44 6.50 -4.06 5.01
C ARG A 44 5.83 -5.19 5.79
N ASP A 45 6.56 -5.76 6.75
CA ASP A 45 6.16 -6.91 7.53
C ASP A 45 5.05 -6.60 8.55
N GLU A 46 4.82 -5.32 8.85
CA GLU A 46 3.68 -4.79 9.60
C GLU A 46 2.49 -4.44 8.70
N LEU A 47 2.71 -3.66 7.65
CA LEU A 47 1.64 -3.17 6.78
C LEU A 47 0.94 -4.31 6.03
N TYR A 48 1.68 -5.30 5.53
CA TYR A 48 1.06 -6.37 4.75
C TYR A 48 -0.01 -7.16 5.52
N PRO A 49 0.25 -7.73 6.72
CA PRO A 49 -0.78 -8.43 7.47
C PRO A 49 -1.92 -7.51 7.93
N GLU A 50 -1.61 -6.27 8.36
CA GLU A 50 -2.61 -5.28 8.76
C GLU A 50 -3.60 -4.99 7.62
N TRP A 51 -3.08 -4.58 6.47
CA TRP A 51 -3.90 -4.26 5.29
C TRP A 51 -4.61 -5.48 4.70
N LYS A 52 -4.02 -6.67 4.83
CA LYS A 52 -4.69 -7.91 4.44
C LYS A 52 -5.93 -8.16 5.30
N THR A 53 -5.87 -7.93 6.62
CA THR A 53 -7.02 -8.05 7.53
C THR A 53 -8.11 -7.05 7.16
N LEU A 54 -7.73 -5.84 6.77
CA LEU A 54 -8.64 -4.80 6.29
C LEU A 54 -9.17 -5.04 4.86
N SER A 55 -8.86 -6.18 4.24
CA SER A 55 -9.26 -6.49 2.86
C SER A 55 -8.85 -5.41 1.83
N ILE A 56 -7.74 -4.72 2.09
CA ILE A 56 -7.16 -3.73 1.19
C ILE A 56 -6.53 -4.44 0.00
N LEU A 57 -6.78 -3.90 -1.18
CA LEU A 57 -6.13 -4.28 -2.43
C LEU A 57 -5.24 -3.12 -2.88
N GLY A 58 -4.24 -3.38 -3.71
CA GLY A 58 -3.36 -2.29 -4.14
C GLY A 58 -1.91 -2.69 -4.35
N ARG A 59 -1.11 -1.68 -4.68
CA ARG A 59 0.34 -1.78 -4.80
C ARG A 59 0.99 -0.74 -3.91
N THR A 60 1.92 -1.21 -3.10
CA THR A 60 2.75 -0.39 -2.23
C THR A 60 4.21 -0.73 -2.42
N TYR A 61 5.01 0.29 -2.63
CA TYR A 61 6.46 0.22 -2.70
C TYR A 61 7.05 0.92 -1.49
N ILE A 62 7.98 0.23 -0.84
CA ILE A 62 8.71 0.74 0.32
C ILE A 62 10.19 0.69 -0.04
N ALA A 63 10.89 1.78 0.21
CA ALA A 63 12.32 1.90 0.05
C ALA A 63 12.92 2.61 1.27
N LYS A 64 14.25 2.70 1.34
CA LYS A 64 14.90 3.49 2.40
C LYS A 64 14.45 4.96 2.40
N GLU A 65 14.14 5.51 1.23
CA GLU A 65 13.69 6.89 1.06
C GLU A 65 12.20 7.11 1.40
N GLY A 66 11.41 6.06 1.64
CA GLY A 66 10.03 6.21 2.11
C GLY A 66 9.04 5.18 1.55
N ILE A 67 7.82 5.64 1.26
CA ILE A 67 6.69 4.81 0.80
C ILE A 67 5.92 5.48 -0.35
N ASN A 68 5.44 4.66 -1.29
CA ASN A 68 4.47 5.04 -2.32
C ASN A 68 3.39 3.96 -2.41
N ALA A 69 2.12 4.34 -2.28
CA ALA A 69 0.99 3.43 -2.24
C ALA A 69 -0.15 3.90 -3.15
N GLN A 70 -0.76 2.93 -3.83
CA GLN A 70 -2.04 3.05 -4.51
C GLN A 70 -2.92 1.90 -4.04
N LEU A 71 -3.99 2.23 -3.34
CA LEU A 71 -4.81 1.29 -2.60
C LEU A 71 -6.27 1.40 -3.02
N SER A 72 -6.99 0.30 -2.86
CA SER A 72 -8.43 0.20 -2.93
C SER A 72 -8.92 -0.45 -1.64
N ILE A 73 -9.72 0.30 -0.87
CA ILE A 73 -10.04 0.01 0.53
C ILE A 73 -11.55 -0.11 0.64
N PRO A 74 -12.11 -1.16 1.27
CA PRO A 74 -13.54 -1.20 1.58
C PRO A 74 -13.94 0.03 2.39
N GLU A 75 -15.02 0.73 2.02
CA GLU A 75 -15.40 1.99 2.69
C GLU A 75 -15.55 1.84 4.20
N LYS A 76 -16.14 0.71 4.64
CA LYS A 76 -16.29 0.37 6.07
C LYS A 76 -14.98 0.26 6.86
N ASN A 77 -13.85 0.07 6.18
CA ASN A 77 -12.53 -0.07 6.79
C ASN A 77 -11.67 1.20 6.60
N TRP A 78 -12.24 2.27 6.04
CA TRP A 78 -11.52 3.51 5.74
C TRP A 78 -10.98 4.17 7.00
N ASP A 79 -11.81 4.31 8.04
CA ASP A 79 -11.42 4.97 9.28
C ASP A 79 -10.35 4.18 10.03
N GLU A 80 -10.47 2.84 10.09
CA GLU A 80 -9.47 1.97 10.70
C GLU A 80 -8.13 2.07 9.95
N PHE A 81 -8.16 2.08 8.60
CA PHE A 81 -6.96 2.30 7.80
C PHE A 81 -6.29 3.65 8.09
N LEU A 82 -7.07 4.74 8.17
CA LEU A 82 -6.52 6.06 8.49
C LEU A 82 -5.94 6.08 9.90
N GLU A 83 -6.65 5.55 10.88
CA GLU A 83 -6.22 5.51 12.27
C GLU A 83 -4.90 4.75 12.42
N THR A 84 -4.79 3.55 11.85
CA THR A 84 -3.56 2.74 11.98
C THR A 84 -2.40 3.35 11.19
N LEU A 85 -2.65 3.95 10.02
CA LEU A 85 -1.61 4.63 9.24
C LEU A 85 -1.09 5.87 9.98
N LEU A 86 -1.98 6.74 10.46
CA LEU A 86 -1.62 8.03 11.08
C LEU A 86 -1.08 7.90 12.51
N LYS A 87 -1.28 6.75 13.17
CA LYS A 87 -0.62 6.42 14.46
C LYS A 87 0.90 6.29 14.34
N ARG A 88 1.43 6.04 13.15
CA ARG A 88 2.86 5.92 12.90
C ARG A 88 3.48 7.32 12.82
N PRO A 89 4.48 7.66 13.64
CA PRO A 89 5.10 8.98 13.64
C PRO A 89 5.55 9.45 12.25
N GLU A 90 6.02 8.52 11.41
CA GLU A 90 6.51 8.75 10.05
C GLU A 90 5.41 9.21 9.07
N PHE A 91 4.14 8.92 9.37
CA PHE A 91 3.00 9.13 8.48
C PHE A 91 1.93 10.07 9.04
N ARG A 92 2.14 10.67 10.22
CA ARG A 92 1.13 11.49 10.90
C ARG A 92 0.57 12.65 10.07
N ASP A 93 1.34 13.16 9.12
CA ASP A 93 1.01 14.28 8.22
C ASP A 93 0.90 13.87 6.74
N VAL A 94 0.79 12.57 6.46
CA VAL A 94 0.73 12.07 5.08
C VAL A 94 -0.53 12.58 4.36
N LYS A 95 -0.34 13.14 3.16
CA LYS A 95 -1.45 13.60 2.33
C LYS A 95 -1.98 12.45 1.48
N ILE A 96 -3.20 12.02 1.77
CA ILE A 96 -3.89 10.97 1.03
C ILE A 96 -4.79 11.61 -0.01
N LYS A 97 -4.62 11.23 -1.28
CA LYS A 97 -5.46 11.67 -2.39
C LYS A 97 -6.48 10.59 -2.70
N ILE A 98 -7.76 10.89 -2.48
CA ILE A 98 -8.87 10.02 -2.88
C ILE A 98 -9.14 10.22 -4.37
N ALA A 99 -9.25 9.12 -5.11
CA ALA A 99 -9.64 9.16 -6.52
C ALA A 99 -11.17 9.22 -6.62
N ILE A 100 -11.69 10.21 -7.34
CA ILE A 100 -13.13 10.47 -7.46
C ILE A 100 -13.80 9.50 -8.47
N ASP A 101 -13.04 8.93 -9.41
CA ASP A 101 -13.62 8.38 -10.65
C ASP A 101 -13.11 6.99 -11.10
N GLU A 102 -12.34 6.27 -10.25
CA GLU A 102 -11.87 4.93 -10.60
C GLU A 102 -12.59 3.86 -9.78
N PHE A 103 -13.72 3.40 -10.33
CA PHE A 103 -14.39 2.15 -9.95
C PHE A 103 -13.31 1.08 -9.68
N GLY A 104 -13.21 0.62 -8.43
CA GLY A 104 -12.12 -0.14 -7.81
C GLY A 104 -11.75 -1.52 -8.42
N LYS A 105 -11.80 -1.66 -9.74
CA LYS A 105 -11.56 -2.89 -10.51
C LYS A 105 -10.10 -3.07 -10.95
N SER A 106 -9.24 -2.06 -10.78
CA SER A 106 -7.83 -2.11 -11.20
C SER A 106 -6.96 -3.02 -10.32
N PHE A 107 -7.35 -3.24 -9.06
CA PHE A 107 -6.59 -4.06 -8.11
C PHE A 107 -7.34 -5.34 -7.75
N GLN A 108 -6.70 -6.49 -7.96
CA GLN A 108 -7.25 -7.81 -7.61
C GLN A 108 -6.64 -8.40 -6.34
N LYS A 109 -5.53 -7.83 -5.86
CA LYS A 109 -4.78 -8.34 -4.71
C LYS A 109 -3.95 -7.25 -4.04
N LEU A 110 -3.56 -7.51 -2.80
CA LEU A 110 -2.59 -6.72 -2.06
C LEU A 110 -1.16 -7.08 -2.49
N ILE A 111 -0.37 -6.07 -2.81
CA ILE A 111 1.07 -6.17 -3.07
C ILE A 111 1.77 -5.11 -2.22
N VAL A 112 2.68 -5.55 -1.35
CA VAL A 112 3.61 -4.67 -0.63
C VAL A 112 5.01 -5.17 -0.91
N ARG A 113 5.85 -4.36 -1.56
CA ARG A 113 7.20 -4.77 -2.02
C ARG A 113 8.27 -3.80 -1.57
N LEU A 114 9.42 -4.35 -1.22
CA LEU A 114 10.64 -3.57 -1.12
C LEU A 114 11.14 -3.22 -2.52
N LYS A 115 11.59 -1.97 -2.68
CA LYS A 115 12.19 -1.44 -3.90
C LYS A 115 13.44 -0.63 -3.56
N PRO A 116 14.37 -0.45 -4.51
CA PRO A 116 15.46 0.52 -4.35
C PRO A 116 14.95 1.95 -4.16
N LYS A 117 13.91 2.31 -4.92
CA LYS A 117 13.23 3.62 -4.90
C LYS A 117 11.71 3.46 -4.87
N ILE A 118 11.01 4.44 -4.30
CA ILE A 118 9.54 4.49 -4.25
C ILE A 118 8.90 5.06 -5.53
N VAL A 119 9.68 5.79 -6.33
CA VAL A 119 9.30 6.27 -7.66
C VAL A 119 10.36 5.82 -8.67
N ALA A 120 9.93 5.26 -9.79
CA ALA A 120 10.81 4.95 -10.91
C ALA A 120 10.86 6.17 -11.83
N ASP A 121 11.70 7.14 -11.49
CA ASP A 121 11.93 8.38 -12.25
C ASP A 121 12.88 8.19 -13.45
N GLY A 122 13.44 6.99 -13.63
CA GLY A 122 14.44 6.70 -14.65
C GLY A 122 15.81 7.32 -14.37
N LEU A 123 16.00 7.96 -13.21
CA LEU A 123 17.26 8.60 -12.82
C LEU A 123 18.12 7.60 -12.06
N ASN A 124 19.29 7.28 -12.60
CA ASN A 124 20.33 6.55 -11.87
C ASN A 124 20.85 7.40 -10.70
N GLU A 125 21.18 6.76 -9.58
CA GLU A 125 21.49 7.35 -8.25
C GLU A 125 22.76 8.23 -8.16
N LYS A 126 23.14 8.97 -9.21
CA LYS A 126 24.32 9.84 -9.14
C LYS A 126 24.07 11.26 -8.65
N ASN A 127 22.84 11.74 -8.55
CA ASN A 127 22.58 13.14 -8.15
C ASN A 127 21.30 13.28 -7.30
N PHE A 128 21.30 12.77 -6.06
CA PHE A 128 20.26 13.16 -5.10
C PHE A 128 20.93 13.86 -3.91
N ASP A 129 20.89 15.19 -3.94
CA ASP A 129 21.27 16.07 -2.83
C ASP A 129 19.98 16.71 -2.29
N PRO A 130 19.41 16.20 -1.18
CA PRO A 130 18.27 16.82 -0.53
C PRO A 130 18.78 17.90 0.43
N THR A 131 19.10 19.07 -0.13
CA THR A 131 19.24 20.31 0.67
C THR A 131 17.89 20.99 0.86
#